data_AF-X1JFP4-F1
#
_entry.id   AF-X1JFP4-F1
#
_cell.length_a   1.000
_cell.length_b   1.000
_cell.length_c   1.000
_cell.angle_alpha   90.00
_cell.angle_beta   90.00
_cell.angle_gamma   90.00
#
_symmetry.space_group_name_H-M   'P 1'
#
loop_
_entity.id
_entity.type
_entity.pdbx_description
1 polymer ?
#
loop_
_entity_poly.entity_id
_entity_poly.type
_entity_poly.pdbx_seq_one_letter_code
_entity_poly.pdbx_strand_id
1 'polypeptide(L)'
;ESQTDSALGAGICFYQMKDFQSAAKWLTRYISLAKDNASKELYSAYFLLGKSNLALGKTQQARDALQYALAGQLSKEEYVETIPALVKVHLELGNFIQALDILENIQSWQLSQEESIEILLLKSETLRTMGLVDKAITALRNRAEYIADGQLKTKVSFELAKCHIAQGNLELARTSLTEILINVDPGPLAHEAVVTLADVCLKLGQNSQAVSVCLQLLNLDPSAQIRQEALNILATAYNR
;
A
#
# COMPACT_ATOMS: atom_id res chain seq x y z
N GLU A 1 -7.70 6.93 36.70
CA GLU A 1 -8.11 7.89 35.66
C GLU A 1 -6.98 8.85 35.30
N SER A 2 -6.60 9.83 36.14
CA SER A 2 -5.61 10.87 35.77
C SER A 2 -4.29 10.39 35.11
N GLN A 3 -3.65 9.31 35.56
CA GLN A 3 -2.40 8.82 34.94
C GLN A 3 -2.60 8.08 33.61
N THR A 4 -3.72 7.38 33.48
CA THR A 4 -4.09 6.62 32.26
C THR A 4 -4.43 7.60 31.15
N ASP A 5 -5.31 8.57 31.44
CA ASP A 5 -5.73 9.59 30.47
C ASP A 5 -4.56 10.48 30.04
N SER A 6 -3.67 10.83 30.99
CA SER A 6 -2.45 11.59 30.68
C SER A 6 -1.51 10.81 29.75
N ALA A 7 -1.37 9.49 29.94
CA ALA A 7 -0.52 8.66 29.10
C ALA A 7 -1.08 8.52 27.68
N LEU A 8 -2.40 8.36 27.54
CA LEU A 8 -3.07 8.32 26.24
C LEU A 8 -2.92 9.66 25.50
N GLY A 9 -3.24 10.77 26.17
CA GLY A 9 -3.11 12.11 25.61
C GLY A 9 -1.69 12.41 25.15
N ALA A 10 -0.68 12.10 25.98
CA ALA A 10 0.73 12.24 25.60
C ALA A 10 1.08 11.39 24.36
N GLY A 11 0.65 10.12 24.33
CA GLY A 11 0.87 9.23 23.19
C GLY A 11 0.30 9.79 21.87
N ILE A 12 -0.93 10.29 21.91
CA ILE A 12 -1.61 10.91 20.75
C ILE A 12 -0.87 12.18 20.30
N CYS A 13 -0.51 13.07 21.24
CA CYS A 13 0.21 14.30 20.89
C CYS A 13 1.56 14.01 20.24
N PHE A 14 2.37 13.11 20.80
CA PHE A 14 3.65 12.75 20.21
C PHE A 14 3.49 12.10 18.84
N TYR A 15 2.45 11.29 18.65
CA TYR A 15 2.13 10.71 17.35
C TYR A 15 1.82 11.78 16.30
N GLN A 16 0.99 12.76 16.65
CA GLN A 16 0.67 13.90 15.78
C GLN A 16 1.90 14.75 15.45
N MET A 17 2.84 14.87 16.40
CA MET A 17 4.13 15.53 16.22
C MET A 17 5.15 14.70 15.42
N LYS A 18 4.78 13.48 14.99
CA LYS A 18 5.66 12.50 14.32
C LYS A 18 6.87 12.06 15.16
N ASP A 19 6.84 12.29 16.47
CA ASP A 19 7.80 11.70 17.41
C ASP A 19 7.31 10.28 17.76
N PHE A 20 7.53 9.37 16.81
CA PHE A 20 7.05 7.99 16.93
C PHE A 20 7.70 7.23 18.08
N GLN A 21 8.93 7.61 18.48
CA GLN A 21 9.62 6.97 19.58
C GLN A 21 8.96 7.34 20.92
N SER A 22 8.65 8.62 21.14
CA SER A 22 7.90 9.06 22.33
C SER A 22 6.46 8.57 22.29
N ALA A 23 5.80 8.59 21.12
CA ALA A 23 4.46 8.06 20.95
C ALA A 23 4.37 6.60 21.37
N ALA A 24 5.24 5.74 20.84
CA ALA A 24 5.28 4.32 21.18
C ALA A 24 5.49 4.12 22.69
N LYS A 25 6.41 4.86 23.31
CA LYS A 25 6.67 4.79 24.76
C LYS A 25 5.42 5.10 25.59
N TRP A 26 4.73 6.19 25.28
CA TRP A 26 3.55 6.63 26.04
C TRP A 26 2.32 5.76 25.79
N LEU A 27 2.13 5.30 24.56
CA LEU A 27 1.06 4.37 24.20
C LEU A 27 1.25 3.00 24.87
N THR A 28 2.48 2.45 24.89
CA THR A 28 2.78 1.22 25.66
C THR A 28 2.49 1.41 27.15
N ARG A 29 2.83 2.58 27.72
CA ARG A 29 2.50 2.88 29.11
C ARG A 29 0.99 2.91 29.34
N TYR A 30 0.23 3.58 28.48
CA TYR A 30 -1.23 3.60 28.55
C TYR A 30 -1.81 2.18 28.51
N ILE A 31 -1.40 1.36 27.54
CA ILE A 31 -1.86 -0.03 27.38
C ILE A 31 -1.57 -0.85 28.66
N SER A 32 -0.38 -0.69 29.25
CA SER A 32 -0.02 -1.39 30.50
C SER A 32 -0.86 -0.98 31.71
N LEU A 33 -1.36 0.27 31.73
CA LEU A 33 -2.21 0.82 32.80
C LEU A 33 -3.68 0.48 32.60
N ALA A 34 -4.13 0.34 31.35
CA ALA A 34 -5.53 0.07 30.99
C ALA A 34 -5.99 -1.37 31.34
N LYS A 35 -5.06 -2.30 31.63
CA LYS A 35 -5.26 -3.66 32.19
C LYS A 35 -6.60 -4.32 31.83
N ASP A 36 -6.64 -5.05 30.72
CA ASP A 36 -7.76 -5.87 30.20
C ASP A 36 -9.13 -5.17 30.09
N ASN A 37 -9.21 -3.86 30.34
CA ASN A 37 -10.41 -3.10 30.06
C ASN A 37 -10.51 -2.89 28.55
N ALA A 38 -11.28 -3.78 27.89
CA ALA A 38 -11.57 -3.74 26.47
C ALA A 38 -12.43 -2.51 26.11
N SER A 39 -11.82 -1.33 26.15
CA SER A 39 -12.42 -0.07 25.73
C SER A 39 -12.04 0.25 24.29
N LYS A 40 -12.83 1.11 23.64
CA LYS A 40 -12.53 1.61 22.30
C LYS A 40 -11.15 2.29 22.26
N GLU A 41 -10.84 3.08 23.28
CA GLU A 41 -9.58 3.80 23.41
C GLU A 41 -8.37 2.86 23.52
N LEU A 42 -8.54 1.68 24.12
CA LEU A 42 -7.49 0.66 24.16
C LEU A 42 -7.12 0.19 22.75
N TYR A 43 -8.11 -0.11 21.91
CA TYR A 43 -7.89 -0.55 20.53
C TYR A 43 -7.33 0.57 19.65
N SER A 44 -7.83 1.81 19.81
CA SER A 44 -7.24 3.00 19.16
C SER A 44 -5.78 3.21 19.57
N ALA A 45 -5.42 2.97 20.83
CA ALA A 45 -4.04 3.07 21.28
C ALA A 45 -3.14 1.98 20.67
N TYR A 46 -3.65 0.76 20.53
CA TYR A 46 -2.96 -0.31 19.80
C TYR A 46 -2.75 0.03 18.32
N PHE A 47 -3.76 0.63 17.67
CA PHE A 47 -3.66 1.11 16.30
C PHE A 47 -2.54 2.15 16.13
N LEU A 48 -2.53 3.19 16.98
CA LEU A 48 -1.49 4.23 16.95
C LEU A 48 -0.11 3.67 17.30
N LEU A 49 -0.03 2.71 18.23
CA LEU A 49 1.22 2.03 18.57
C LEU A 49 1.75 1.24 17.37
N GLY A 50 0.85 0.54 16.66
CA GLY A 50 1.14 -0.17 15.42
C GLY A 50 1.75 0.75 14.36
N LYS A 51 1.09 1.88 14.07
CA LYS A 51 1.60 2.89 13.11
C LYS A 51 2.92 3.51 13.56
N SER A 52 3.07 3.79 14.87
CA SER A 52 4.32 4.30 15.43
C SER A 52 5.47 3.31 15.24
N ASN A 53 5.23 2.03 15.50
CA ASN A 53 6.23 0.98 15.31
C ASN A 53 6.60 0.78 13.84
N LEU A 54 5.65 0.90 12.91
CA LEU A 54 5.93 0.89 11.47
C LEU A 54 6.90 2.02 11.08
N ALA A 55 6.61 3.24 11.52
CA ALA A 55 7.48 4.39 11.24
C ALA A 55 8.88 4.26 11.85
N LEU A 56 9.05 3.43 12.88
CA LEU A 56 10.33 3.11 13.51
C LEU A 56 11.03 1.88 12.91
N GLY A 57 10.46 1.24 11.88
CA GLY A 57 11.00 0.00 11.29
C GLY A 57 10.86 -1.22 12.21
N LYS A 58 10.02 -1.14 13.24
CA LYS A 58 9.76 -2.22 14.22
C LYS A 58 8.62 -3.11 13.74
N THR A 59 8.82 -3.78 12.59
CA THR A 59 7.79 -4.52 11.85
C THR A 59 7.07 -5.58 12.70
N GLN A 60 7.80 -6.30 13.54
CA GLN A 60 7.23 -7.33 14.40
C GLN A 60 6.31 -6.74 15.49
N GLN A 61 6.77 -5.68 16.18
CA GLN A 61 5.96 -5.01 17.20
C GLN A 61 4.76 -4.29 16.59
N ALA A 62 4.90 -3.79 15.36
CA ALA A 62 3.79 -3.21 14.61
C ALA A 62 2.71 -4.26 14.31
N ARG A 63 3.10 -5.44 13.83
CA ARG A 63 2.18 -6.56 13.58
C ARG A 63 1.34 -6.87 14.81
N ASP A 64 2.00 -7.10 15.95
CA ASP A 64 1.33 -7.51 17.17
C ASP A 64 0.32 -6.43 17.62
N ALA A 65 0.74 -5.16 17.63
CA ALA A 65 -0.14 -4.05 18.00
C ALA A 65 -1.33 -3.88 17.04
N LEU A 66 -1.13 -3.95 15.72
CA LEU A 66 -2.20 -3.84 14.74
C LEU A 66 -3.17 -5.03 14.78
N GLN A 67 -2.67 -6.23 15.04
CA GLN A 67 -3.51 -7.42 15.21
C GLN A 67 -4.42 -7.29 16.45
N TYR A 68 -3.88 -6.77 17.56
CA TYR A 68 -4.69 -6.46 18.74
C TYR A 68 -5.72 -5.36 18.46
N ALA A 69 -5.35 -4.32 17.68
CA ALA A 69 -6.28 -3.27 17.30
C ALA A 69 -7.47 -3.83 16.49
N LEU A 70 -7.19 -4.68 15.49
CA LEU A 70 -8.21 -5.24 14.60
C LEU A 70 -9.14 -6.25 15.30
N ALA A 71 -8.70 -6.86 16.40
CA ALA A 71 -9.53 -7.78 17.20
C ALA A 71 -10.62 -7.07 18.01
N GLY A 72 -10.59 -5.74 18.11
CA GLY A 72 -11.48 -4.94 18.94
C GLY A 72 -12.46 -4.04 18.20
N GLN A 73 -13.01 -3.09 18.94
CA GLN A 73 -13.95 -2.08 18.41
C GLN A 73 -13.18 -0.83 18.00
N LEU A 74 -12.76 -0.76 16.74
CA LEU A 74 -12.19 0.43 16.12
C LEU A 74 -13.28 1.36 15.57
N SER A 75 -12.97 2.65 15.38
CA SER A 75 -13.80 3.47 14.50
C SER A 75 -13.75 2.93 13.06
N LYS A 76 -14.72 3.32 12.21
CA LYS A 76 -14.69 2.93 10.81
C LYS A 76 -13.38 3.37 10.15
N GLU A 77 -12.97 4.61 10.40
CA GLU A 77 -11.76 5.21 9.84
C GLU A 77 -10.50 4.45 10.28
N GLU A 78 -10.38 4.17 11.59
CA GLU A 78 -9.26 3.40 12.13
C GLU A 78 -9.24 1.96 11.59
N TYR A 79 -10.41 1.33 11.46
CA TYR A 79 -10.54 -0.02 10.91
C TYR A 79 -10.05 -0.08 9.45
N VAL A 80 -10.53 0.85 8.62
CA VAL A 80 -10.15 0.97 7.21
C VAL A 80 -8.65 1.26 7.07
N GLU A 81 -8.05 2.06 7.94
CA GLU A 81 -6.60 2.32 7.92
C GLU A 81 -5.75 1.15 8.47
N THR A 82 -6.28 0.41 9.44
CA THR A 82 -5.56 -0.71 10.09
C THR A 82 -5.32 -1.86 9.12
N ILE A 83 -6.30 -2.15 8.26
CA ILE A 83 -6.23 -3.29 7.33
C ILE A 83 -5.04 -3.16 6.36
N PRO A 84 -4.90 -2.08 5.56
CA PRO A 84 -3.73 -1.90 4.70
C PRO A 84 -2.41 -1.96 5.44
N ALA A 85 -2.34 -1.36 6.64
CA ALA A 85 -1.12 -1.34 7.44
C ALA A 85 -0.72 -2.76 7.86
N LEU A 86 -1.68 -3.55 8.37
CA LEU A 86 -1.41 -4.91 8.84
C LEU A 86 -1.11 -5.87 7.67
N VAL A 87 -1.83 -5.74 6.56
CA VAL A 87 -1.56 -6.52 5.33
C VAL A 87 -0.14 -6.27 4.84
N LYS A 88 0.29 -5.00 4.72
CA LYS A 88 1.66 -4.66 4.30
C LYS A 88 2.72 -5.25 5.23
N VAL A 89 2.47 -5.20 6.55
CA VAL A 89 3.35 -5.84 7.55
C VAL A 89 3.45 -7.34 7.33
N HIS A 90 2.34 -8.02 7.04
CA HIS A 90 2.37 -9.45 6.73
C HIS A 90 3.12 -9.74 5.42
N LEU A 91 2.97 -8.91 4.38
CA LEU A 91 3.74 -9.04 3.14
C LEU A 91 5.24 -8.88 3.37
N GLU A 92 5.66 -7.86 4.12
CA GLU A 92 7.08 -7.63 4.47
C GLU A 92 7.68 -8.81 5.23
N LEU A 93 6.90 -9.46 6.09
CA LEU A 93 7.32 -10.65 6.85
C LEU A 93 7.20 -11.96 6.06
N GLY A 94 6.71 -11.93 4.82
CA GLY A 94 6.46 -13.14 4.00
C GLY A 94 5.26 -13.98 4.47
N ASN A 95 4.42 -13.44 5.35
CA ASN A 95 3.24 -14.10 5.92
C ASN A 95 2.01 -13.95 4.99
N PHE A 96 2.12 -14.45 3.76
CA PHE A 96 1.12 -14.18 2.71
C PHE A 96 -0.26 -14.77 2.98
N ILE A 97 -0.34 -15.92 3.65
CA ILE A 97 -1.62 -16.56 3.99
C ILE A 97 -2.40 -15.70 4.98
N GLN A 98 -1.73 -15.16 5.99
CA GLN A 98 -2.34 -14.25 6.96
C GLN A 98 -2.77 -12.94 6.29
N ALA A 99 -1.97 -12.40 5.37
CA ALA A 99 -2.37 -11.23 4.58
C ALA A 99 -3.67 -11.47 3.80
N LEU A 100 -3.80 -12.61 3.12
CA LEU A 100 -5.03 -12.97 2.41
C LEU A 100 -6.21 -13.20 3.35
N ASP A 101 -6.01 -13.91 4.45
CA ASP A 101 -7.08 -14.19 5.42
C ASP A 101 -7.68 -12.89 5.97
N ILE A 102 -6.83 -11.90 6.29
CA ILE A 102 -7.29 -10.58 6.71
C ILE A 102 -8.12 -9.92 5.61
N LEU A 103 -7.67 -9.97 4.35
CA LEU A 103 -8.36 -9.35 3.21
C LEU A 103 -9.69 -10.03 2.86
N GLU A 104 -9.84 -11.32 3.15
CA GLU A 104 -11.06 -12.08 2.86
C GLU A 104 -12.13 -11.93 3.95
N ASN A 105 -11.72 -11.66 5.19
CA ASN A 105 -12.62 -11.53 6.34
C ASN A 105 -12.99 -10.08 6.70
N ILE A 106 -12.74 -9.12 5.80
CA ILE A 106 -13.10 -7.72 6.02
C ILE A 106 -14.62 -7.56 6.03
N GLN A 107 -15.13 -6.71 6.93
CA GLN A 107 -16.50 -6.23 6.95
C GLN A 107 -16.82 -5.32 5.73
N SER A 108 -16.90 -5.93 4.55
CA SER A 108 -17.00 -5.26 3.25
C SER A 108 -18.22 -4.35 3.08
N TRP A 109 -19.30 -4.60 3.82
CA TRP A 109 -20.53 -3.80 3.81
C TRP A 109 -20.36 -2.39 4.39
N GLN A 110 -19.27 -2.13 5.14
CA GLN A 110 -18.97 -0.80 5.68
C GLN A 110 -18.16 0.07 4.72
N LEU A 111 -17.58 -0.52 3.67
CA LEU A 111 -16.62 0.15 2.80
C LEU A 111 -17.32 0.99 1.73
N SER A 112 -16.76 2.17 1.46
CA SER A 112 -17.06 2.94 0.26
C SER A 112 -16.54 2.21 -0.98
N GLN A 113 -16.91 2.69 -2.17
CA GLN A 113 -16.38 2.14 -3.42
C GLN A 113 -14.85 2.29 -3.48
N GLU A 114 -14.32 3.45 -3.11
CA GLU A 114 -12.88 3.71 -3.08
C GLU A 114 -12.16 2.78 -2.12
N GLU A 115 -12.63 2.66 -0.87
CA GLU A 115 -12.07 1.77 0.14
C GLU A 115 -12.10 0.31 -0.34
N SER A 116 -13.20 -0.13 -0.97
CA SER A 116 -13.33 -1.46 -1.57
C SER A 116 -12.32 -1.70 -2.70
N ILE A 117 -12.01 -0.68 -3.51
CA ILE A 117 -10.98 -0.78 -4.55
C ILE A 117 -9.60 -0.87 -3.93
N GLU A 118 -9.28 -0.09 -2.90
CA GLU A 118 -7.97 -0.18 -2.23
C GLU A 118 -7.70 -1.56 -1.65
N ILE A 119 -8.71 -2.18 -1.02
CA ILE A 119 -8.64 -3.55 -0.54
C ILE A 119 -8.42 -4.55 -1.70
N LEU A 120 -9.09 -4.36 -2.83
CA LEU A 120 -8.91 -5.19 -4.01
C LEU A 120 -7.47 -5.09 -4.57
N LEU A 121 -6.90 -3.89 -4.61
CA LEU A 121 -5.53 -3.67 -5.08
C LEU A 121 -4.53 -4.39 -4.16
N LEU A 122 -4.69 -4.30 -2.84
CA LEU A 122 -3.87 -5.05 -1.87
C LEU A 122 -4.02 -6.57 -2.02
N LYS A 123 -5.24 -7.06 -2.29
CA LYS A 123 -5.46 -8.48 -2.57
C LYS A 123 -4.74 -8.92 -3.84
N SER A 124 -4.79 -8.11 -4.90
CA SER A 124 -4.05 -8.37 -6.13
C SER A 124 -2.54 -8.40 -5.88
N GLU A 125 -1.99 -7.41 -5.18
CA GLU A 125 -0.57 -7.35 -4.84
C GLU A 125 -0.13 -8.58 -4.04
N THR A 126 -0.93 -8.98 -3.06
CA THR A 126 -0.68 -10.19 -2.24
C THR A 126 -0.65 -11.45 -3.12
N LEU A 127 -1.67 -11.65 -3.97
CA LEU A 127 -1.75 -12.79 -4.88
C LEU A 127 -0.60 -12.81 -5.88
N ARG A 128 -0.23 -11.64 -6.44
CA ARG A 128 0.89 -11.48 -7.36
C ARG A 128 2.22 -11.83 -6.70
N THR A 129 2.44 -11.39 -5.45
CA THR A 129 3.65 -11.70 -4.68
C THR A 129 3.76 -13.19 -4.34
N MET A 130 2.62 -13.87 -4.17
CA MET A 130 2.56 -15.34 -4.01
C MET A 130 2.77 -16.11 -5.32
N GLY A 131 2.87 -15.44 -6.47
CA GLY A 131 2.91 -16.09 -7.78
C GLY A 131 1.54 -16.55 -8.31
N LEU A 132 0.45 -16.24 -7.61
CA LEU A 132 -0.93 -16.56 -8.00
C LEU A 132 -1.51 -15.49 -8.94
N VAL A 133 -0.77 -15.16 -9.99
CA VAL A 133 -1.06 -14.00 -10.85
C VAL A 133 -2.40 -14.13 -11.59
N ASP A 134 -2.78 -15.34 -12.01
CA ASP A 134 -4.08 -15.58 -12.66
C ASP A 134 -5.26 -15.20 -11.75
N LYS A 135 -5.18 -15.54 -10.46
CA LYS A 135 -6.22 -15.19 -9.48
C LYS A 135 -6.31 -13.68 -9.28
N ALA A 136 -5.17 -12.98 -9.28
CA ALA A 136 -5.12 -11.53 -9.17
C ALA A 136 -5.85 -10.87 -10.37
N ILE A 137 -5.55 -11.33 -11.58
CA ILE A 137 -6.18 -10.82 -12.81
C ILE A 137 -7.69 -11.07 -12.81
N THR A 138 -8.15 -12.27 -12.45
CA THR A 138 -9.59 -12.56 -12.36
C THR A 138 -10.28 -11.65 -11.36
N ALA A 139 -9.70 -11.45 -10.17
CA ALA A 139 -10.28 -10.58 -9.15
C ALA A 139 -10.41 -9.11 -9.64
N LEU A 140 -9.37 -8.59 -10.30
CA LEU A 140 -9.36 -7.23 -10.82
C LEU A 140 -10.35 -7.04 -11.98
N ARG A 141 -10.37 -7.95 -12.96
CA ARG A 141 -11.28 -7.85 -14.12
C ARG A 141 -12.75 -7.86 -13.73
N ASN A 142 -13.12 -8.76 -12.82
CA ASN A 142 -14.49 -8.85 -12.32
C ASN A 142 -14.97 -7.54 -11.69
N ARG A 143 -14.06 -6.72 -11.14
CA ARG A 143 -14.41 -5.43 -10.55
C ARG A 143 -14.35 -4.29 -11.57
N ALA A 144 -13.36 -4.31 -12.47
CA ALA A 144 -13.09 -3.24 -13.42
C ALA A 144 -14.30 -2.88 -14.31
N GLU A 145 -15.14 -3.86 -14.63
CA GLU A 145 -16.35 -3.68 -15.46
C GLU A 145 -17.40 -2.75 -14.82
N TYR A 146 -17.39 -2.60 -13.49
CA TYR A 146 -18.42 -1.86 -12.75
C TYR A 146 -17.90 -0.55 -12.14
N ILE A 147 -16.69 -0.12 -12.48
CA ILE A 147 -16.11 1.13 -11.97
C ILE A 147 -16.47 2.27 -12.92
N ALA A 148 -17.36 3.15 -12.47
CA ALA A 148 -17.72 4.37 -13.19
C ALA A 148 -16.67 5.48 -13.07
N ASP A 149 -15.97 5.54 -11.92
CA ASP A 149 -14.96 6.54 -11.65
C ASP A 149 -13.68 6.30 -12.46
N GLY A 150 -13.26 7.29 -13.25
CA GLY A 150 -12.10 7.18 -14.13
C GLY A 150 -10.77 6.99 -13.41
N GLN A 151 -10.60 7.62 -12.24
CA GLN A 151 -9.36 7.51 -11.46
C GLN A 151 -9.25 6.14 -10.80
N LEU A 152 -10.34 5.64 -10.19
CA LEU A 152 -10.39 4.29 -9.63
C LEU A 152 -10.19 3.22 -10.72
N LYS A 153 -10.80 3.42 -11.89
CA LYS A 153 -10.61 2.53 -13.04
C LYS A 153 -9.14 2.52 -13.48
N THR A 154 -8.49 3.68 -13.49
CA THR A 154 -7.06 3.79 -13.81
C THR A 154 -6.18 3.07 -12.80
N LYS A 155 -6.46 3.20 -11.49
CA LYS A 155 -5.75 2.44 -10.43
C LYS A 155 -5.85 0.92 -10.66
N VAL A 156 -7.05 0.41 -10.98
CA VAL A 156 -7.29 -1.02 -11.25
C VAL A 156 -6.60 -1.48 -12.54
N SER A 157 -6.68 -0.70 -13.61
CA SER A 157 -5.98 -0.99 -14.87
C SER A 157 -4.46 -1.03 -14.69
N PHE A 158 -3.92 -0.14 -13.86
CA PHE A 158 -2.49 -0.12 -13.57
C PHE A 158 -2.03 -1.37 -12.81
N GLU A 159 -2.81 -1.83 -11.83
CA GLU A 159 -2.51 -3.08 -11.13
C GLU A 159 -2.69 -4.32 -12.04
N LEU A 160 -3.62 -4.29 -13.00
CA LEU A 160 -3.72 -5.31 -14.06
C LEU A 160 -2.46 -5.34 -14.94
N ALA A 161 -1.94 -4.18 -15.33
CA ALA A 161 -0.70 -4.10 -16.10
C ALA A 161 0.48 -4.72 -15.32
N LYS A 162 0.58 -4.41 -14.02
CA LYS A 162 1.56 -5.05 -13.11
C LYS A 162 1.42 -6.57 -13.05
N CYS A 163 0.19 -7.10 -13.10
CA CYS A 163 -0.04 -8.54 -13.20
C CYS A 163 0.43 -9.11 -14.55
N HIS A 164 0.17 -8.42 -15.67
CA HIS A 164 0.67 -8.84 -16.97
C HIS A 164 2.19 -8.86 -17.05
N ILE A 165 2.87 -7.91 -16.40
CA ILE A 165 4.34 -7.94 -16.25
C ILE A 165 4.78 -9.19 -15.50
N ALA A 166 4.13 -9.51 -14.37
CA ALA A 166 4.47 -10.68 -13.56
C ALA A 166 4.24 -12.03 -14.29
N GLN A 167 3.28 -12.09 -15.22
CA GLN A 167 3.07 -13.23 -16.12
C GLN A 167 4.08 -13.31 -17.29
N GLY A 168 4.89 -12.27 -17.51
CA GLY A 168 5.77 -12.16 -18.68
C GLY A 168 5.07 -11.66 -19.95
N ASN A 169 3.81 -11.23 -19.86
CA ASN A 169 3.03 -10.68 -20.96
C ASN A 169 3.39 -9.19 -21.22
N LEU A 170 4.66 -8.94 -21.53
CA LEU A 170 5.25 -7.60 -21.59
C LEU A 170 4.61 -6.69 -22.65
N GLU A 171 4.26 -7.21 -23.83
CA GLU A 171 3.59 -6.41 -24.88
C GLU A 171 2.18 -5.97 -24.49
N LEU A 172 1.43 -6.84 -23.79
CA LEU A 172 0.13 -6.47 -23.24
C LEU A 172 0.29 -5.40 -22.15
N ALA A 173 1.25 -5.58 -21.25
CA ALA A 173 1.55 -4.58 -20.23
C ALA A 173 1.93 -3.22 -20.85
N ARG A 174 2.77 -3.20 -21.89
CA ARG A 174 3.16 -1.98 -22.61
C ARG A 174 1.96 -1.24 -23.20
N THR A 175 1.07 -1.98 -23.87
CA THR A 175 -0.15 -1.43 -24.45
C THR A 175 -1.04 -0.83 -23.36
N SER A 176 -1.33 -1.59 -22.30
CA SER A 176 -2.17 -1.12 -21.19
C SER A 176 -1.59 0.10 -20.48
N LEU A 177 -0.27 0.15 -20.26
CA LEU A 177 0.40 1.30 -19.64
C LEU A 177 0.31 2.54 -20.54
N THR A 178 0.47 2.38 -21.85
CA THR A 178 0.33 3.50 -22.81
C THR A 178 -1.10 4.05 -22.78
N GLU A 179 -2.12 3.19 -22.73
CA GLU A 179 -3.53 3.60 -22.60
C GLU A 179 -3.82 4.31 -21.28
N ILE A 180 -3.22 3.84 -20.18
CA ILE A 180 -3.31 4.50 -18.86
C ILE A 180 -2.75 5.92 -18.93
N LEU A 181 -1.58 6.11 -19.55
CA LEU A 181 -0.92 7.41 -19.62
C LEU A 181 -1.68 8.47 -20.44
N ILE A 182 -2.60 8.06 -21.30
CA ILE A 182 -3.48 8.98 -22.05
C ILE A 182 -4.54 9.60 -21.13
N ASN A 183 -4.99 8.85 -20.12
CA ASN A 183 -6.17 9.19 -19.31
C ASN A 183 -5.86 9.55 -17.86
N VAL A 184 -4.66 9.23 -17.38
CA VAL A 184 -4.27 9.48 -15.99
C VAL A 184 -3.98 10.95 -15.76
N ASP A 185 -4.49 11.48 -14.65
CA ASP A 185 -4.16 12.84 -14.21
C ASP A 185 -2.68 12.93 -13.80
N PRO A 186 -2.00 14.07 -14.03
CA PRO A 186 -0.65 14.30 -13.55
C PRO A 186 -0.55 14.06 -12.04
N GLY A 187 0.46 13.30 -11.62
CA GLY A 187 0.67 12.99 -10.21
C GLY A 187 1.47 11.70 -9.98
N PRO A 188 1.50 11.20 -8.73
CA PRO A 188 2.30 10.04 -8.35
C PRO A 188 1.99 8.79 -9.17
N LEU A 189 0.71 8.51 -9.46
CA LEU A 189 0.31 7.36 -10.26
C LEU A 189 0.79 7.47 -11.71
N ALA A 190 0.74 8.67 -12.30
CA ALA A 190 1.28 8.91 -13.63
C ALA A 190 2.80 8.63 -13.65
N HIS A 191 3.54 9.16 -12.68
CA HIS A 191 4.98 8.91 -12.57
C HIS A 191 5.31 7.42 -12.42
N GLU A 192 4.53 6.69 -11.61
CA GLU A 192 4.68 5.26 -11.43
C GLU A 192 4.37 4.47 -12.72
N ALA A 193 3.33 4.86 -13.45
CA ALA A 193 2.99 4.27 -14.74
C ALA A 193 4.09 4.51 -15.80
N VAL A 194 4.66 5.72 -15.83
CA VAL A 194 5.76 6.09 -16.74
C VAL A 194 7.02 5.27 -16.45
N VAL A 195 7.45 5.17 -15.18
CA VAL A 195 8.66 4.38 -14.84
C VAL A 195 8.45 2.89 -15.08
N THR A 196 7.23 2.38 -14.81
CA THR A 196 6.87 0.99 -15.11
C THR A 196 6.90 0.72 -16.61
N LEU A 197 6.39 1.65 -17.44
CA LEU A 197 6.47 1.54 -18.90
C LEU A 197 7.91 1.51 -19.39
N ALA A 198 8.78 2.36 -18.82
CA ALA A 198 10.20 2.38 -19.19
C ALA A 198 10.90 1.05 -18.87
N ASP A 199 10.62 0.44 -17.72
CA ASP A 199 11.13 -0.90 -17.35
C ASP A 199 10.61 -1.98 -18.32
N VAL A 200 9.32 -1.93 -18.69
CA VAL A 200 8.75 -2.85 -19.69
C VAL A 200 9.42 -2.69 -21.06
N CYS A 201 9.63 -1.46 -21.53
CA CYS A 201 10.36 -1.19 -22.77
C CYS A 201 11.79 -1.75 -22.72
N LEU A 202 12.50 -1.57 -21.60
CA LEU A 202 13.84 -2.13 -21.42
C LEU A 202 13.84 -3.67 -21.46
N LYS A 203 12.85 -4.33 -20.83
CA LYS A 203 12.69 -5.79 -20.86
C LYS A 203 12.35 -6.32 -22.27
N LEU A 204 11.68 -5.52 -23.09
CA LEU A 204 11.40 -5.80 -24.50
C LEU A 204 12.58 -5.48 -25.45
N GLY A 205 13.70 -4.95 -24.93
CA GLY A 205 14.85 -4.54 -25.74
C GLY A 205 14.66 -3.20 -26.47
N GLN A 206 13.61 -2.45 -26.15
CA GLN A 206 13.28 -1.15 -26.74
C GLN A 206 14.05 -0.03 -26.00
N ASN A 207 15.39 -0.09 -26.02
CA ASN A 207 16.25 0.78 -25.22
C ASN A 207 16.02 2.27 -25.50
N SER A 208 15.82 2.66 -26.77
CA SER A 208 15.56 4.06 -27.16
C SER A 208 14.27 4.62 -26.56
N GLN A 209 13.21 3.80 -26.48
CA GLN A 209 11.95 4.20 -25.87
C GLN A 209 12.09 4.31 -24.35
N ALA A 210 12.74 3.32 -23.71
CA ALA A 210 13.02 3.36 -22.27
C ALA A 210 13.80 4.63 -21.88
N VAL A 211 14.82 5.00 -22.67
CA VAL A 211 15.60 6.24 -22.46
C VAL A 211 14.73 7.47 -22.60
N SER A 212 13.97 7.59 -23.69
CA SER A 212 13.12 8.75 -23.95
C SER A 212 12.12 8.99 -22.81
N VAL A 213 11.43 7.92 -22.38
CA VAL A 213 10.41 7.96 -21.33
C VAL A 213 11.02 8.33 -19.98
N CYS A 214 12.17 7.75 -19.61
CA CYS A 214 12.85 8.11 -18.36
C CYS A 214 13.32 9.57 -18.32
N LEU A 215 13.87 10.09 -19.43
CA LEU A 215 14.32 11.49 -19.48
C LEU A 215 13.14 12.46 -19.34
N GLN A 216 12.01 12.16 -19.98
CA GLN A 216 10.78 12.92 -19.81
C GLN A 216 10.30 12.90 -18.35
N LEU A 217 10.29 11.73 -17.70
CA LEU A 217 9.91 11.57 -16.31
C LEU A 217 10.78 12.41 -15.36
N LEU A 218 12.10 12.41 -15.56
CA LEU A 218 13.03 13.15 -14.70
C LEU A 218 12.82 14.68 -14.75
N ASN A 219 12.27 15.20 -15.85
CA ASN A 219 11.92 16.61 -15.98
C ASN A 219 10.65 16.99 -15.20
N LEU A 220 9.85 16.02 -14.75
CA LEU A 220 8.61 16.22 -14.00
C LEU A 220 8.81 16.24 -12.47
N ASP A 221 10.06 16.28 -12.02
CA ASP A 221 10.45 16.27 -10.60
C ASP A 221 9.79 15.12 -9.78
N PRO A 222 10.02 13.86 -10.16
CA PRO A 222 9.40 12.72 -9.48
C PRO A 222 10.02 12.53 -8.08
N SER A 223 9.33 11.72 -7.26
CA SER A 223 9.82 11.33 -5.93
C SER A 223 11.23 10.73 -5.99
N ALA A 224 11.97 10.81 -4.89
CA ALA A 224 13.35 10.30 -4.84
C ALA A 224 13.46 8.82 -5.24
N GLN A 225 12.49 8.00 -4.86
CA GLN A 225 12.43 6.59 -5.23
C GLN A 225 12.24 6.41 -6.74
N ILE A 226 11.21 7.04 -7.33
CA ILE A 226 10.93 6.93 -8.76
C ILE A 226 12.10 7.49 -9.59
N ARG A 227 12.72 8.58 -9.12
CA ARG A 227 13.93 9.14 -9.74
C ARG A 227 15.05 8.10 -9.76
N GLN A 228 15.31 7.42 -8.65
CA GLN A 228 16.34 6.40 -8.58
C GLN A 228 16.06 5.21 -9.50
N GLU A 229 14.82 4.76 -9.57
CA GLU A 229 14.39 3.70 -10.48
C GLU A 229 14.60 4.10 -11.95
N ALA A 230 14.17 5.30 -12.33
CA ALA A 230 14.38 5.84 -13.68
C ALA A 230 15.87 5.94 -14.06
N LEU A 231 16.72 6.37 -13.13
CA LEU A 231 18.18 6.43 -13.33
C LEU A 231 18.79 5.03 -13.50
N ASN A 232 18.34 4.03 -12.74
CA ASN A 232 18.79 2.65 -12.88
C ASN A 232 18.41 2.05 -14.25
N ILE A 233 17.18 2.34 -14.71
CA ILE A 233 16.70 1.94 -16.05
C ILE A 233 17.56 2.59 -17.12
N LEU A 234 17.84 3.90 -17.02
CA LEU A 234 18.70 4.63 -17.96
C LEU A 234 20.11 4.03 -18.03
N ALA A 235 20.73 3.79 -16.87
CA ALA A 235 22.05 3.19 -16.80
C ALA A 235 22.08 1.82 -17.50
N THR A 236 21.04 1.00 -17.29
CA THR A 236 20.93 -0.31 -17.93
C THR A 236 20.69 -0.19 -19.45
N ALA A 237 19.85 0.76 -19.87
CA ALA A 237 19.53 0.98 -21.28
C ALA A 237 20.73 1.47 -22.09
N TYR A 238 21.61 2.30 -21.51
CA TYR A 238 22.83 2.78 -22.18
C TYR A 238 23.95 1.73 -22.26
N ASN A 239 23.92 0.72 -21.40
CA ASN A 239 24.91 -0.35 -21.37
C ASN A 239 24.57 -1.55 -22.29
N ARG A 240 23.43 -1.50 -23.00
CA ARG A 240 22.96 -2.55 -23.92
C ARG A 240 22.90 -2.05 -25.35
#